data_AF-A0A316HHV6-F1
#
_entry.id   AF-A0A316HHV6-F1
#
_cell.length_a   1.000
_cell.length_b   1.000
_cell.length_c   1.000
_cell.angle_alpha   90.00
_cell.angle_beta   90.00
_cell.angle_gamma   90.00
#
_symmetry.space_group_name_H-M   'P 1'
#
loop_
_entity.id
_entity.type
_entity.pdbx_description
1 polymer ?
#
loop_
_entity_poly.entity_id
_entity_poly.type
_entity_poly.pdbx_seq_one_letter_code
_entity_poly.pdbx_strand_id
1 'polypeptide(L)'
;MRKFLSYIFILLGNAVFAQKNLSATADSLYQVKDFNKAAAFYLQSASASDFKVLAAGNYYNAACCYALAGKPDSAIIFAKQAVASGYRNIDHMKSDADFASLLQRDDWQKFIASLKFKPTSTSDPLKARIITTDIDNYWKAHDLAEKDSNNRIAIYKQYYLDHGTPGLQDYFAYKVHSLKNYVKSQDTKHRFYAAIRKNTLSVKKQKPLLQASFIKFKELYPAARFPDIYFVIGAFTSGGTSTDNGLLIGVDQAVRTPDIPTDELTLWERNNFGALDYIPNLIAHELIHFNQNGMAADKTLLSAVMVEGMADFLGELISGRTANERLHVWAKGREKAIWADFEKEMNLQRAYNWIANSNQETADKPADLGYWVGYQICKGYYDNSTDKKQAIYDMLNVKDYKAFYKKSGTGEKFGR
;
A
#
# COMPACT_ATOMS: atom_id res chain seq x y z
N MET A 1 56.92 16.62 -8.32
CA MET A 1 55.59 17.25 -8.41
C MET A 1 54.54 16.28 -7.90
N ARG A 2 53.95 16.60 -6.74
CA ARG A 2 52.91 15.82 -6.06
C ARG A 2 51.61 15.89 -6.88
N LYS A 3 50.99 14.74 -7.18
CA LYS A 3 49.57 14.68 -7.58
C LYS A 3 48.82 13.89 -6.52
N PHE A 4 47.98 14.61 -5.78
CA PHE A 4 47.05 14.09 -4.80
C PHE A 4 45.97 13.24 -5.51
N LEU A 5 45.76 12.01 -5.04
CA LEU A 5 44.50 11.29 -5.24
C LEU A 5 43.49 11.86 -4.23
N SER A 6 42.50 12.60 -4.71
CA SER A 6 41.35 12.99 -3.91
C SER A 6 40.31 11.87 -3.96
N TYR A 7 40.17 11.16 -2.84
CA TYR A 7 39.01 10.31 -2.57
C TYR A 7 37.77 11.20 -2.44
N ILE A 8 36.86 11.12 -3.41
CA ILE A 8 35.51 11.68 -3.27
C ILE A 8 34.67 10.64 -2.56
N PHE A 9 34.59 10.76 -1.23
CA PHE A 9 33.57 10.10 -0.43
C PHE A 9 32.22 10.70 -0.80
N ILE A 10 31.43 9.96 -1.57
CA ILE A 10 30.01 10.26 -1.76
C ILE A 10 29.30 9.88 -0.45
N LEU A 11 29.08 10.87 0.41
CA LEU A 11 28.20 10.77 1.57
C LEU A 11 26.74 10.75 1.08
N LEU A 12 26.28 9.58 0.65
CA LEU A 12 24.85 9.28 0.54
C LEU A 12 24.24 9.27 1.95
N GLY A 13 23.05 9.85 2.09
CA GLY A 13 22.43 10.22 3.36
C GLY A 13 22.26 9.07 4.36
N ASN A 14 22.96 9.17 5.49
CA ASN A 14 22.93 8.20 6.58
C ASN A 14 21.59 8.14 7.34
N ALA A 15 20.72 9.16 7.28
CA ALA A 15 19.54 9.21 8.14
C ALA A 15 18.44 8.18 7.77
N VAL A 16 18.15 8.00 6.47
CA VAL A 16 17.10 7.07 6.02
C VAL A 16 17.56 5.60 6.10
N PHE A 17 18.85 5.35 5.83
CA PHE A 17 19.45 4.03 6.06
C PHE A 17 19.56 3.71 7.56
N ALA A 18 19.86 4.69 8.41
CA ALA A 18 19.94 4.48 9.86
C ALA A 18 18.58 4.08 10.46
N GLN A 19 17.47 4.71 10.08
CA GLN A 19 16.15 4.36 10.61
C GLN A 19 15.76 2.91 10.27
N LYS A 20 15.96 2.48 9.02
CA LYS A 20 15.70 1.09 8.59
C LYS A 20 16.63 0.09 9.29
N ASN A 21 17.83 0.53 9.68
CA ASN A 21 18.80 -0.29 10.40
C ASN A 21 18.45 -0.44 11.89
N LEU A 22 17.87 0.58 12.54
CA LEU A 22 17.50 0.52 13.95
C LEU A 22 16.39 -0.51 14.22
N SER A 23 15.28 -0.46 13.46
CA SER A 23 14.21 -1.45 13.62
C SER A 23 14.67 -2.86 13.22
N ALA A 24 15.43 -3.03 12.13
CA ALA A 24 15.96 -4.34 11.76
C ALA A 24 16.95 -4.91 12.79
N THR A 25 17.73 -4.05 13.45
CA THR A 25 18.58 -4.44 14.58
C THR A 25 17.71 -4.86 15.78
N ALA A 26 16.64 -4.11 16.06
CA ALA A 26 15.69 -4.48 17.10
C ALA A 26 15.01 -5.83 16.82
N ASP A 27 14.58 -6.08 15.57
CA ASP A 27 14.02 -7.36 15.12
C ASP A 27 15.02 -8.51 15.37
N SER A 28 16.29 -8.32 15.01
CA SER A 28 17.35 -9.32 15.22
C SER A 28 17.57 -9.60 16.71
N LEU A 29 17.58 -8.56 17.55
CA LEU A 29 17.70 -8.68 19.01
C LEU A 29 16.49 -9.38 19.63
N TYR A 30 15.29 -9.10 19.11
CA TYR A 30 14.06 -9.77 19.49
C TYR A 30 14.13 -11.28 19.20
N GLN A 31 14.61 -11.67 18.03
CA GLN A 31 14.76 -13.09 17.65
C GLN A 31 15.72 -13.86 18.58
N VAL A 32 16.78 -13.22 19.05
CA VAL A 32 17.71 -13.80 20.04
C VAL A 32 17.28 -13.59 21.49
N LYS A 33 16.05 -13.08 21.71
CA LYS A 33 15.41 -12.85 23.02
C LYS A 33 16.12 -11.82 23.91
N ASP A 34 16.93 -10.92 23.34
CA ASP A 34 17.48 -9.77 24.06
C ASP A 34 16.46 -8.62 24.07
N PHE A 35 15.34 -8.85 24.76
CA PHE A 35 14.17 -7.97 24.72
C PHE A 35 14.45 -6.56 25.25
N ASN A 36 15.33 -6.41 26.24
CA ASN A 36 15.69 -5.11 26.78
C ASN A 36 16.43 -4.25 25.75
N LYS A 37 17.40 -4.82 25.02
CA LYS A 37 18.08 -4.09 23.95
C LYS A 37 17.17 -3.88 22.74
N ALA A 38 16.38 -4.89 22.37
CA ALA A 38 15.39 -4.75 21.30
C ALA A 38 14.44 -3.58 21.56
N ALA A 39 13.86 -3.47 22.76
CA ALA A 39 13.03 -2.34 23.17
C ALA A 39 13.75 -1.00 23.01
N ALA A 40 15.00 -0.88 23.48
CA ALA A 40 15.77 0.35 23.36
C ALA A 40 15.97 0.78 21.89
N PHE A 41 16.26 -0.16 20.99
CA PHE A 41 16.41 0.12 19.56
C PHE A 41 15.09 0.48 18.89
N TYR A 42 13.98 -0.18 19.25
CA TYR A 42 12.65 0.22 18.79
C TYR A 42 12.30 1.64 19.23
N LEU A 43 12.58 2.02 20.48
CA LEU A 43 12.32 3.38 20.97
C LEU A 43 13.17 4.43 20.25
N GLN A 44 14.44 4.14 19.97
CA GLN A 44 15.29 5.01 19.15
C GLN A 44 14.73 5.16 17.73
N SER A 45 14.30 4.06 17.11
CA SER A 45 13.66 4.09 15.79
C SER A 45 12.36 4.90 15.79
N ALA A 46 11.53 4.75 16.82
CA ALA A 46 10.30 5.53 16.99
C ALA A 46 10.60 7.04 17.10
N SER A 47 11.63 7.39 17.86
CA SER A 47 12.01 8.79 18.11
C SER A 47 12.65 9.46 16.89
N ALA A 48 13.31 8.67 16.04
CA ALA A 48 13.90 9.12 14.78
C ALA A 48 12.91 9.15 13.61
N SER A 49 11.66 8.71 13.81
CA SER A 49 10.69 8.57 12.73
C SER A 49 10.07 9.90 12.32
N ASP A 50 10.15 10.21 11.03
CA ASP A 50 9.41 11.32 10.41
C ASP A 50 7.89 11.10 10.40
N PHE A 51 7.43 9.86 10.56
CA PHE A 51 6.02 9.47 10.41
C PHE A 51 5.46 8.84 11.68
N LYS A 52 4.31 9.33 12.13
CA LYS A 52 3.66 8.91 13.38
C LYS A 52 3.29 7.42 13.38
N VAL A 53 2.78 6.91 12.26
CA VAL A 53 2.36 5.50 12.16
C VAL A 53 3.54 4.53 12.24
N LEU A 54 4.71 4.88 11.69
CA LEU A 54 5.93 4.08 11.87
C LEU A 54 6.44 4.14 13.31
N ALA A 55 6.35 5.30 13.96
CA ALA A 55 6.65 5.41 15.38
C ALA A 55 5.69 4.54 16.22
N ALA A 56 4.40 4.51 15.88
CA ALA A 56 3.39 3.71 16.56
C ALA A 56 3.72 2.21 16.56
N GLY A 57 4.12 1.66 15.42
CA GLY A 57 4.55 0.25 15.32
C GLY A 57 5.79 -0.04 16.17
N ASN A 58 6.78 0.86 16.15
CA ASN A 58 7.97 0.71 17.00
C ASN A 58 7.65 0.83 18.50
N TYR A 59 6.75 1.72 18.91
CA TYR A 59 6.29 1.78 20.31
C TYR A 59 5.53 0.51 20.72
N TYR A 60 4.74 -0.06 19.82
CA TYR A 60 4.05 -1.34 20.05
C TYR A 60 5.07 -2.47 20.26
N ASN A 61 6.04 -2.61 19.35
CA ASN A 61 7.07 -3.64 19.47
C ASN A 61 7.95 -3.45 20.72
N ALA A 62 8.26 -2.19 21.08
CA ALA A 62 8.93 -1.89 22.35
C ALA A 62 8.09 -2.33 23.56
N ALA A 63 6.77 -2.10 23.53
CA ALA A 63 5.86 -2.55 24.57
C ALA A 63 5.86 -4.08 24.71
N CYS A 64 5.79 -4.82 23.59
CA CYS A 64 5.89 -6.28 23.57
C CYS A 64 7.21 -6.75 24.21
N CYS A 65 8.34 -6.18 23.79
CA CYS A 65 9.65 -6.45 24.37
C CYS A 65 9.70 -6.20 25.89
N TYR A 66 9.12 -5.10 26.38
CA TYR A 66 9.07 -4.83 27.82
C TYR A 66 8.19 -5.83 28.58
N ALA A 67 7.07 -6.27 28.00
CA ALA A 67 6.22 -7.28 28.60
C ALA A 67 6.95 -8.63 28.73
N LEU A 68 7.64 -9.06 27.65
CA LEU A 68 8.47 -10.27 27.62
C LEU A 68 9.69 -10.17 28.54
N ALA A 69 10.24 -8.97 28.76
CA ALA A 69 11.34 -8.72 29.69
C ALA A 69 10.91 -8.64 31.17
N GLY A 70 9.63 -8.89 31.49
CA GLY A 70 9.11 -8.80 32.86
C GLY A 70 8.98 -7.38 33.40
N LYS A 71 8.79 -6.38 32.50
CA LYS A 71 8.66 -4.95 32.84
C LYS A 71 7.26 -4.43 32.49
N PRO A 72 6.22 -4.83 33.24
CA PRO A 72 4.84 -4.59 32.86
C PRO A 72 4.46 -3.10 32.82
N ASP A 73 4.98 -2.28 33.73
CA ASP A 73 4.65 -0.85 33.76
C ASP A 73 5.21 -0.12 32.53
N SER A 74 6.44 -0.46 32.11
CA SER A 74 7.04 0.05 30.87
C SER A 74 6.24 -0.40 29.64
N ALA A 75 5.82 -1.67 29.61
CA ALA A 75 5.02 -2.20 28.52
C ALA A 75 3.70 -1.42 28.37
N ILE A 76 2.98 -1.16 29.46
CA ILE A 76 1.72 -0.40 29.43
C ILE A 76 1.94 1.05 28.98
N ILE A 77 3.02 1.71 29.44
CA ILE A 77 3.38 3.06 29.00
C ILE A 77 3.58 3.12 27.49
N PHE A 78 4.37 2.19 26.93
CA PHE A 78 4.66 2.22 25.50
C PHE A 78 3.50 1.71 24.64
N ALA A 79 2.63 0.84 25.16
CA ALA A 79 1.38 0.48 24.48
C ALA A 79 0.43 1.69 24.37
N LYS A 80 0.31 2.50 25.43
CA LYS A 80 -0.41 3.79 25.39
C LYS A 80 0.21 4.74 24.39
N GLN A 81 1.55 4.84 24.36
CA GLN A 81 2.27 5.68 23.41
C GLN A 81 2.08 5.23 21.96
N ALA A 82 2.04 3.91 21.71
CA ALA A 82 1.74 3.34 20.41
C ALA A 82 0.36 3.78 19.93
N VAL A 83 -0.66 3.65 20.79
CA VAL A 83 -2.03 4.10 20.50
C VAL A 83 -2.09 5.62 20.26
N ALA A 84 -1.44 6.42 21.11
CA ALA A 84 -1.37 7.87 20.94
C ALA A 84 -0.70 8.26 19.61
N SER A 85 0.26 7.46 19.14
CA SER A 85 0.99 7.66 17.88
C SER A 85 0.25 7.11 16.65
N GLY A 86 -0.89 6.43 16.82
CA GLY A 86 -1.71 5.97 15.69
C GLY A 86 -1.92 4.46 15.59
N TYR A 87 -1.45 3.65 16.55
CA TYR A 87 -1.73 2.21 16.55
C TYR A 87 -3.22 1.94 16.79
N ARG A 88 -3.84 1.07 15.97
CA ARG A 88 -5.29 0.82 15.99
C ARG A 88 -5.70 -0.65 16.05
N ASN A 89 -4.79 -1.61 15.88
CA ASN A 89 -5.13 -3.04 15.85
C ASN A 89 -5.32 -3.60 17.28
N ILE A 90 -6.47 -3.30 17.87
CA ILE A 90 -6.76 -3.62 19.28
C ILE A 90 -7.05 -5.10 19.47
N ASP A 91 -7.63 -5.76 18.48
CA ASP A 91 -7.88 -7.20 18.57
C ASP A 91 -6.55 -7.96 18.62
N HIS A 92 -5.56 -7.55 17.81
CA HIS A 92 -4.20 -8.08 17.95
C HIS A 92 -3.64 -7.81 19.34
N MET A 93 -3.71 -6.57 19.84
CA MET A 93 -3.19 -6.21 21.18
C MET A 93 -3.83 -7.01 22.32
N LYS A 94 -5.10 -7.40 22.19
CA LYS A 94 -5.83 -8.23 23.18
C LYS A 94 -5.37 -9.68 23.19
N SER A 95 -5.00 -10.22 22.02
CA SER A 95 -4.66 -11.63 21.86
C SER A 95 -3.15 -11.88 21.69
N ASP A 96 -2.33 -10.83 21.67
CA ASP A 96 -0.89 -10.94 21.48
C ASP A 96 -0.27 -11.73 22.63
N ALA A 97 0.46 -12.78 22.28
CA ALA A 97 1.13 -13.65 23.24
C ALA A 97 2.19 -12.89 24.04
N ASP A 98 2.78 -11.84 23.47
CA ASP A 98 3.80 -11.02 24.14
C ASP A 98 3.22 -10.26 25.34
N PHE A 99 1.91 -9.95 25.31
CA PHE A 99 1.19 -9.31 26.41
C PHE A 99 0.51 -10.28 27.37
N ALA A 100 0.77 -11.60 27.27
CA ALA A 100 0.14 -12.60 28.14
C ALA A 100 0.29 -12.27 29.64
N SER A 101 1.44 -11.70 30.05
CA SER A 101 1.72 -11.28 31.43
C SER A 101 0.90 -10.06 31.89
N LEU A 102 0.29 -9.31 30.96
CA LEU A 102 -0.50 -8.11 31.24
C LEU A 102 -2.01 -8.38 31.29
N LEU A 103 -2.49 -9.49 30.69
CA LEU A 103 -3.93 -9.75 30.50
C LEU A 103 -4.76 -9.72 31.79
N GLN A 104 -4.16 -10.12 32.91
CA GLN A 104 -4.82 -10.17 34.22
C GLN A 104 -4.61 -8.90 35.06
N ARG A 105 -3.86 -7.90 34.57
CA ARG A 105 -3.66 -6.65 35.31
C ARG A 105 -4.83 -5.70 35.13
N ASP A 106 -5.32 -5.15 36.23
CA ASP A 106 -6.41 -4.18 36.24
C ASP A 106 -6.14 -2.94 35.37
N ASP A 107 -4.92 -2.43 35.37
CA ASP A 107 -4.53 -1.23 34.61
C ASP A 107 -4.47 -1.49 33.09
N TRP A 108 -4.05 -2.68 32.68
CA TRP A 108 -4.12 -3.13 31.30
C TRP A 108 -5.56 -3.30 30.83
N GLN A 109 -6.39 -4.00 31.61
CA GLN A 109 -7.81 -4.20 31.26
C GLN A 109 -8.56 -2.87 31.14
N LYS A 110 -8.33 -1.92 32.07
CA LYS A 110 -8.89 -0.56 31.98
C LYS A 110 -8.39 0.18 30.75
N PHE A 111 -7.10 0.08 30.42
CA PHE A 111 -6.55 0.68 29.22
C PHE A 111 -7.23 0.13 27.97
N ILE A 112 -7.25 -1.20 27.79
CA ILE A 112 -7.89 -1.84 26.63
C ILE A 112 -9.39 -1.49 26.53
N ALA A 113 -10.12 -1.50 27.65
CA ALA A 113 -11.54 -1.14 27.68
C ALA A 113 -11.79 0.35 27.32
N SER A 114 -10.82 1.22 27.54
CA SER A 114 -10.90 2.64 27.17
C SER A 114 -10.74 2.90 25.67
N LEU A 115 -10.16 1.94 24.94
CA LEU A 115 -9.89 2.07 23.51
C LEU A 115 -11.18 1.92 22.70
N LYS A 116 -11.73 3.04 22.25
CA LYS A 116 -12.88 3.11 21.34
C LYS A 116 -12.43 3.72 20.02
N PHE A 117 -12.36 2.91 18.97
CA PHE A 117 -12.10 3.39 17.62
C PHE A 117 -13.35 3.26 16.77
N LYS A 118 -13.62 4.30 15.97
CA LYS A 118 -14.66 4.23 14.95
C LYS A 118 -14.19 3.25 13.87
N PRO A 119 -15.05 2.32 13.42
CA PRO A 119 -14.72 1.47 12.27
C PRO A 119 -14.30 2.34 11.09
N THR A 120 -13.18 1.97 10.46
CA THR A 120 -12.62 2.63 9.28
C THR A 120 -13.33 2.20 7.98
N SER A 121 -14.28 1.27 8.10
CA SER A 121 -15.15 0.80 7.02
C SER A 121 -16.60 0.64 7.46
N THR A 122 -17.50 0.60 6.48
CA THR A 122 -18.96 0.41 6.64
C THR A 122 -19.44 -0.77 5.79
N SER A 123 -20.58 -1.37 6.14
CA SER A 123 -21.26 -2.36 5.28
C SER A 123 -22.17 -1.74 4.22
N ASP A 124 -22.46 -0.45 4.37
CA ASP A 124 -23.29 0.35 3.47
C ASP A 124 -22.39 1.10 2.46
N PRO A 125 -22.46 0.77 1.16
CA PRO A 125 -21.60 1.37 0.13
C PRO A 125 -21.79 2.88 -0.02
N LEU A 126 -22.94 3.44 0.37
CA LEU A 126 -23.22 4.87 0.25
C LEU A 126 -22.59 5.69 1.38
N LYS A 127 -22.16 5.05 2.47
CA LYS A 127 -21.56 5.71 3.65
C LYS A 127 -20.04 5.82 3.59
N ALA A 128 -19.38 5.20 2.61
CA ALA A 128 -17.95 5.38 2.39
C ALA A 128 -17.63 6.85 2.08
N ARG A 129 -16.63 7.43 2.76
CA ARG A 129 -16.28 8.83 2.58
C ARG A 129 -15.17 8.97 1.55
N ILE A 130 -15.24 10.07 0.78
CA ILE A 130 -14.17 10.53 -0.08
C ILE A 130 -13.52 11.72 0.59
N ILE A 131 -12.23 11.59 0.88
CA ILE A 131 -11.45 12.54 1.65
C ILE A 131 -10.37 13.12 0.74
N THR A 132 -10.49 14.41 0.44
CA THR A 132 -9.60 15.15 -0.48
C THR A 132 -8.87 16.30 0.20
N THR A 133 -9.00 16.44 1.53
CA THR A 133 -8.41 17.56 2.29
C THR A 133 -6.88 17.62 2.14
N ASP A 134 -6.24 16.47 1.92
CA ASP A 134 -4.80 16.41 1.69
C ASP A 134 -4.38 17.03 0.35
N ILE A 135 -5.24 17.03 -0.68
CA ILE A 135 -4.98 17.76 -1.93
C ILE A 135 -4.92 19.26 -1.66
N ASP A 136 -5.85 19.79 -0.86
CA ASP A 136 -5.87 21.21 -0.51
C ASP A 136 -4.65 21.60 0.34
N ASN A 137 -4.29 20.76 1.32
CA ASN A 137 -3.09 20.93 2.15
C ASN A 137 -1.81 20.90 1.31
N TYR A 138 -1.72 19.97 0.35
CA TYR A 138 -0.60 19.90 -0.59
C TYR A 138 -0.47 21.19 -1.39
N TRP A 139 -1.54 21.69 -2.01
CA TRP A 139 -1.45 22.89 -2.85
C TRP A 139 -1.08 24.13 -2.05
N LYS A 140 -1.55 24.23 -0.80
CA LYS A 140 -1.09 25.26 0.13
C LYS A 140 0.41 25.15 0.41
N ALA A 141 0.90 23.94 0.70
CA ALA A 141 2.32 23.71 0.96
C ALA A 141 3.18 23.99 -0.29
N HIS A 142 2.72 23.55 -1.46
CA HIS A 142 3.36 23.78 -2.75
C HIS A 142 3.50 25.28 -3.04
N ASP A 143 2.41 26.05 -2.94
CA ASP A 143 2.44 27.50 -3.20
C ASP A 143 3.35 28.27 -2.23
N LEU A 144 3.48 27.80 -0.99
CA LEU A 144 4.44 28.35 -0.02
C LEU A 144 5.88 27.96 -0.36
N ALA A 145 6.10 26.70 -0.74
CA ALA A 145 7.40 26.15 -1.10
C ALA A 145 7.98 26.77 -2.38
N GLU A 146 7.14 27.25 -3.31
CA GLU A 146 7.55 28.01 -4.49
C GLU A 146 8.05 29.42 -4.14
N LYS A 147 7.56 30.01 -3.03
CA LYS A 147 8.00 31.33 -2.57
C LYS A 147 9.26 31.29 -1.71
N ASP A 148 9.51 30.16 -1.05
CA ASP A 148 10.66 29.96 -0.17
C ASP A 148 11.32 28.61 -0.47
N SER A 149 12.14 28.60 -1.53
CA SER A 149 12.82 27.41 -2.03
C SER A 149 13.84 26.82 -1.06
N ASN A 150 14.32 27.61 -0.08
CA ASN A 150 15.31 27.15 0.90
C ASN A 150 14.69 26.34 2.05
N ASN A 151 13.39 26.53 2.31
CA ASN A 151 12.69 25.89 3.43
C ASN A 151 11.62 24.86 3.02
N ARG A 152 11.67 24.36 1.78
CA ARG A 152 10.66 23.45 1.21
C ARG A 152 10.36 22.22 2.08
N ILE A 153 11.38 21.58 2.65
CA ILE A 153 11.21 20.43 3.56
C ILE A 153 10.38 20.84 4.79
N ALA A 154 10.73 21.94 5.45
CA ALA A 154 9.99 22.42 6.62
C ALA A 154 8.55 22.82 6.25
N ILE A 155 8.35 23.43 5.09
CA ILE A 155 7.04 23.83 4.58
C ILE A 155 6.15 22.61 4.31
N TYR A 156 6.62 21.62 3.55
CA TYR A 156 5.85 20.39 3.32
C TYR A 156 5.60 19.62 4.61
N LYS A 157 6.56 19.60 5.55
CA LYS A 157 6.33 19.01 6.87
C LYS A 157 5.16 19.70 7.57
N GLN A 158 5.24 21.01 7.74
CA GLN A 158 4.29 21.79 8.53
C GLN A 158 2.90 21.83 7.89
N TYR A 159 2.82 22.13 6.59
CA TYR A 159 1.55 22.45 5.93
C TYR A 159 0.89 21.26 5.25
N TYR A 160 1.65 20.21 4.93
CA TYR A 160 1.11 19.00 4.30
C TYR A 160 1.09 17.82 5.26
N LEU A 161 2.24 17.42 5.81
CA LEU A 161 2.32 16.21 6.63
C LEU A 161 1.75 16.35 8.04
N ASP A 162 2.07 17.40 8.78
CA ASP A 162 1.65 17.55 10.17
C ASP A 162 0.13 17.72 10.30
N HIS A 163 -0.52 18.23 9.24
CA HIS A 163 -1.97 18.36 9.08
C HIS A 163 -2.60 17.22 8.26
N GLY A 164 -1.81 16.23 7.88
CA GLY A 164 -2.21 15.12 7.03
C GLY A 164 -3.29 14.25 7.68
N THR A 165 -4.22 13.76 6.86
CA THR A 165 -5.18 12.75 7.30
C THR A 165 -4.48 11.44 7.68
N PRO A 166 -5.16 10.49 8.37
CA PRO A 166 -4.62 9.16 8.59
C PRO A 166 -4.15 8.48 7.30
N GLY A 167 -4.87 8.65 6.19
CA GLY A 167 -4.46 8.10 4.90
C GLY A 167 -3.15 8.70 4.36
N LEU A 168 -2.93 10.02 4.55
CA LEU A 168 -1.65 10.63 4.19
C LEU A 168 -0.49 10.09 5.04
N GLN A 169 -0.72 9.91 6.34
CA GLN A 169 0.28 9.33 7.24
C GLN A 169 0.69 7.92 6.80
N ASP A 170 -0.30 7.08 6.49
CA ASP A 170 -0.07 5.72 5.97
C ASP A 170 0.67 5.76 4.63
N TYR A 171 0.23 6.61 3.70
CA TYR A 171 0.86 6.71 2.38
C TYR A 171 2.33 7.12 2.49
N PHE A 172 2.63 8.11 3.32
CA PHE A 172 4.00 8.53 3.52
C PHE A 172 4.85 7.48 4.22
N ALA A 173 4.29 6.78 5.21
CA ALA A 173 4.99 5.73 5.93
C ALA A 173 5.31 4.51 5.05
N TYR A 174 4.37 4.08 4.21
CA TYR A 174 4.47 2.82 3.49
C TYR A 174 4.91 2.96 2.03
N LYS A 175 4.74 4.14 1.41
CA LYS A 175 5.01 4.34 -0.02
C LYS A 175 6.03 5.43 -0.30
N VAL A 176 6.19 6.43 0.57
CA VAL A 176 7.15 7.53 0.34
C VAL A 176 8.43 7.36 1.15
N HIS A 177 8.32 6.91 2.40
CA HIS A 177 9.37 6.61 3.37
C HIS A 177 10.33 7.74 3.76
N SER A 178 10.40 8.85 3.02
CA SER A 178 11.30 9.95 3.34
C SER A 178 10.77 11.27 2.82
N LEU A 179 10.55 12.22 3.73
CA LEU A 179 10.15 13.58 3.37
C LEU A 179 11.23 14.27 2.50
N LYS A 180 12.51 14.00 2.77
CA LYS A 180 13.61 14.53 1.96
C LYS A 180 13.53 14.03 0.51
N ASN A 181 13.32 12.72 0.31
CA ASN A 181 13.20 12.16 -1.04
C ASN A 181 11.91 12.60 -1.73
N TYR A 182 10.82 12.79 -0.96
CA TYR A 182 9.59 13.38 -1.46
C TYR A 182 9.84 14.76 -2.05
N VAL A 183 10.45 15.68 -1.28
CA VAL A 183 10.73 17.05 -1.76
C VAL A 183 11.66 17.02 -2.97
N LYS A 184 12.68 16.16 -2.95
CA LYS A 184 13.54 15.96 -4.13
C LYS A 184 12.75 15.51 -5.37
N SER A 185 11.75 14.64 -5.21
CA SER A 185 10.88 14.22 -6.32
C SER A 185 10.08 15.41 -6.86
N GLN A 186 9.52 16.23 -5.97
CA GLN A 186 8.81 17.46 -6.36
C GLN A 186 9.72 18.40 -7.16
N ASP A 187 10.95 18.62 -6.69
CA ASP A 187 11.91 19.56 -7.28
C ASP A 187 12.41 19.09 -8.66
N THR A 188 12.66 17.79 -8.80
CA THR A 188 13.13 17.21 -10.08
C THR A 188 12.03 17.09 -11.13
N LYS A 189 10.76 17.21 -10.72
CA LYS A 189 9.57 17.09 -11.59
C LYS A 189 8.65 18.32 -11.47
N HIS A 190 9.22 19.51 -11.34
CA HIS A 190 8.49 20.73 -11.05
C HIS A 190 7.42 21.08 -12.10
N ARG A 191 7.68 20.90 -13.41
CA ARG A 191 6.67 21.18 -14.44
C ARG A 191 5.54 20.15 -14.42
N PHE A 192 5.88 18.89 -14.21
CA PHE A 192 4.89 17.83 -14.03
C PHE A 192 3.96 18.14 -12.85
N TYR A 193 4.52 18.38 -11.65
CA TYR A 193 3.72 18.67 -10.47
C TYR A 193 2.89 19.95 -10.65
N ALA A 194 3.45 21.03 -11.20
CA ALA A 194 2.68 22.23 -11.49
C ALA A 194 1.48 21.96 -12.43
N ALA A 195 1.66 21.11 -13.45
CA ALA A 195 0.64 20.83 -14.45
C ALA A 195 -0.55 20.02 -13.92
N ILE A 196 -0.33 19.10 -12.97
CA ILE A 196 -1.41 18.21 -12.48
C ILE A 196 -2.42 18.90 -11.55
N ARG A 197 -2.22 20.18 -11.17
CA ARG A 197 -3.07 20.91 -10.21
C ARG A 197 -4.56 20.88 -10.52
N LYS A 198 -4.92 21.24 -11.75
CA LYS A 198 -6.32 21.27 -12.17
C LYS A 198 -6.96 19.88 -12.06
N ASN A 199 -6.23 18.84 -12.44
CA ASN A 199 -6.76 17.48 -12.49
C ASN A 199 -6.89 16.89 -11.07
N THR A 200 -5.91 17.11 -10.20
CA THR A 200 -5.97 16.65 -8.80
C THR A 200 -7.14 17.30 -8.04
N LEU A 201 -7.42 18.60 -8.24
CA LEU A 201 -8.57 19.28 -7.63
C LEU A 201 -9.94 18.77 -8.15
N SER A 202 -9.95 18.04 -9.28
CA SER A 202 -11.17 17.55 -9.91
C SER A 202 -11.61 16.17 -9.42
N VAL A 203 -10.77 15.42 -8.70
CA VAL A 203 -11.02 14.00 -8.36
C VAL A 203 -12.28 13.77 -7.53
N LYS A 204 -12.72 14.78 -6.75
CA LYS A 204 -14.01 14.73 -6.03
C LYS A 204 -15.22 14.49 -6.95
N LYS A 205 -15.11 14.85 -8.24
CA LYS A 205 -16.15 14.62 -9.25
C LYS A 205 -16.34 13.14 -9.59
N GLN A 206 -15.37 12.28 -9.25
CA GLN A 206 -15.45 10.84 -9.50
C GLN A 206 -16.41 10.11 -8.54
N LYS A 207 -16.88 10.78 -7.47
CA LYS A 207 -17.73 10.18 -6.42
C LYS A 207 -18.90 9.32 -6.94
N PRO A 208 -19.71 9.77 -7.92
CA PRO A 208 -20.85 8.96 -8.38
C PRO A 208 -20.41 7.62 -8.99
N LEU A 209 -19.33 7.62 -9.79
CA LEU A 209 -18.79 6.41 -10.41
C LEU A 209 -18.22 5.45 -9.36
N LEU A 210 -17.57 5.99 -8.32
CA LEU A 210 -17.06 5.20 -7.20
C LEU A 210 -18.20 4.51 -6.42
N GLN A 211 -19.25 5.26 -6.11
CA GLN A 211 -20.42 4.71 -5.43
C GLN A 211 -21.11 3.64 -6.27
N ALA A 212 -21.19 3.81 -7.59
CA ALA A 212 -21.73 2.79 -8.49
C ALA A 212 -20.94 1.47 -8.41
N SER A 213 -19.61 1.52 -8.45
CA SER A 213 -18.75 0.34 -8.28
C SER A 213 -18.97 -0.32 -6.92
N PHE A 214 -19.10 0.47 -5.85
CA PHE A 214 -19.29 -0.05 -4.48
C PHE A 214 -20.66 -0.74 -4.32
N ILE A 215 -21.72 -0.15 -4.88
CA ILE A 215 -23.07 -0.76 -4.90
C ILE A 215 -23.02 -2.09 -5.66
N LYS A 216 -22.42 -2.10 -6.85
CA LYS A 216 -22.29 -3.32 -7.65
C LYS A 216 -21.51 -4.40 -6.89
N PHE A 217 -20.43 -4.03 -6.20
CA PHE A 217 -19.69 -4.99 -5.38
C PHE A 217 -20.54 -5.54 -4.22
N LYS A 218 -21.36 -4.70 -3.57
CA LYS A 218 -22.28 -5.14 -2.51
C LYS A 218 -23.28 -6.18 -2.99
N GLU A 219 -23.81 -6.01 -4.20
CA GLU A 219 -24.77 -6.94 -4.82
C GLU A 219 -24.15 -8.29 -5.14
N LEU A 220 -22.88 -8.29 -5.59
CA LEU A 220 -22.12 -9.48 -5.94
C LEU A 220 -21.56 -10.21 -4.71
N TYR A 221 -21.17 -9.46 -3.68
CA TYR A 221 -20.58 -9.97 -2.44
C TYR A 221 -21.19 -9.28 -1.20
N PRO A 222 -22.29 -9.82 -0.64
CA PRO A 222 -23.01 -9.18 0.47
C PRO A 222 -22.18 -8.93 1.74
N ALA A 223 -21.08 -9.65 1.95
CA ALA A 223 -20.17 -9.44 3.08
C ALA A 223 -19.21 -8.26 2.90
N ALA A 224 -19.22 -7.60 1.73
CA ALA A 224 -18.32 -6.50 1.40
C ALA A 224 -18.32 -5.37 2.45
N ARG A 225 -17.12 -4.86 2.70
CA ARG A 225 -16.80 -3.70 3.52
C ARG A 225 -16.28 -2.58 2.63
N PHE A 226 -16.74 -1.37 2.91
CA PHE A 226 -16.40 -0.17 2.16
C PHE A 226 -15.64 0.79 3.07
N PRO A 227 -14.32 0.92 2.89
CA PRO A 227 -13.51 1.85 3.66
C PRO A 227 -13.69 3.30 3.20
N ASP A 228 -13.15 4.23 3.99
CA ASP A 228 -12.90 5.58 3.50
C ASP A 228 -11.83 5.59 2.40
N ILE A 229 -11.88 6.59 1.52
CA ILE A 229 -10.98 6.76 0.39
C ILE A 229 -10.23 8.08 0.57
N TYR A 230 -8.91 8.03 0.65
CA TYR A 230 -8.01 9.16 0.84
C TYR A 230 -7.29 9.46 -0.47
N PHE A 231 -7.45 10.68 -0.96
CA PHE A 231 -6.74 11.17 -2.13
C PHE A 231 -5.56 12.02 -1.70
N VAL A 232 -4.36 11.62 -2.08
CA VAL A 232 -3.09 12.21 -1.64
C VAL A 232 -2.19 12.49 -2.83
N ILE A 233 -1.33 13.50 -2.72
CA ILE A 233 -0.29 13.77 -3.72
C ILE A 233 1.04 13.23 -3.19
N GLY A 234 1.57 12.23 -3.88
CA GLY A 234 2.78 11.51 -3.49
C GLY A 234 4.04 11.99 -4.19
N ALA A 235 5.02 11.08 -4.25
CA ALA A 235 6.27 11.23 -4.99
C ALA A 235 6.31 10.34 -6.24
N PHE A 236 5.14 10.05 -6.83
CA PHE A 236 4.93 9.05 -7.88
C PHE A 236 5.36 7.65 -7.45
N THR A 237 5.10 7.27 -6.19
CA THR A 237 5.56 5.98 -5.62
C THR A 237 4.49 4.90 -5.55
N SER A 238 3.19 5.24 -5.59
CA SER A 238 2.09 4.26 -5.58
C SER A 238 0.83 4.87 -6.18
N GLY A 239 0.12 4.13 -7.02
CA GLY A 239 -1.15 4.57 -7.61
C GLY A 239 -2.30 4.37 -6.63
N GLY A 240 -2.40 3.15 -6.09
CA GLY A 240 -3.33 2.76 -5.05
C GLY A 240 -2.63 1.97 -3.94
N THR A 241 -3.23 1.92 -2.76
CA THR A 241 -2.83 1.07 -1.63
C THR A 241 -4.00 0.90 -0.67
N SER A 242 -4.29 -0.32 -0.24
CA SER A 242 -5.24 -0.59 0.84
C SER A 242 -4.53 -0.66 2.21
N THR A 243 -5.08 0.02 3.22
CA THR A 243 -4.66 -0.07 4.63
C THR A 243 -5.86 -0.21 5.56
N ASP A 244 -5.61 -0.45 6.85
CA ASP A 244 -6.65 -0.47 7.87
C ASP A 244 -7.43 0.85 7.97
N ASN A 245 -6.82 1.99 7.61
CA ASN A 245 -7.52 3.28 7.62
C ASN A 245 -8.40 3.48 6.37
N GLY A 246 -8.04 2.84 5.26
CA GLY A 246 -8.84 2.78 4.04
C GLY A 246 -8.00 2.72 2.77
N LEU A 247 -8.57 3.19 1.65
CA LEU A 247 -7.89 3.18 0.36
C LEU A 247 -7.09 4.48 0.18
N LEU A 248 -5.83 4.36 -0.19
CA LEU A 248 -4.91 5.48 -0.42
C LEU A 248 -4.69 5.61 -1.93
N ILE A 249 -5.08 6.74 -2.50
CA ILE A 249 -4.99 6.99 -3.94
C ILE A 249 -3.97 8.10 -4.18
N GLY A 250 -2.81 7.72 -4.71
CA GLY A 250 -1.75 8.64 -5.14
C GLY A 250 -2.16 9.31 -6.44
N VAL A 251 -2.83 10.46 -6.35
CA VAL A 251 -3.44 11.09 -7.52
C VAL A 251 -2.41 11.58 -8.53
N ASP A 252 -1.18 11.81 -8.12
CA ASP A 252 -0.08 12.12 -9.03
C ASP A 252 0.23 11.00 -10.03
N GLN A 253 -0.22 9.76 -9.81
CA GLN A 253 -0.12 8.68 -10.81
C GLN A 253 -1.39 8.44 -11.64
N ALA A 254 -2.50 9.12 -11.36
CA ALA A 254 -3.82 8.75 -11.91
C ALA A 254 -4.58 9.92 -12.53
N VAL A 255 -3.90 11.01 -12.87
CA VAL A 255 -4.52 12.26 -13.34
C VAL A 255 -4.02 12.71 -14.72
N ARG A 256 -3.60 11.77 -15.57
CA ARG A 256 -3.08 12.08 -16.91
C ARG A 256 -4.16 12.65 -17.83
N THR A 257 -3.78 13.70 -18.53
CA THR A 257 -4.45 14.25 -19.73
C THR A 257 -3.38 14.63 -20.76
N PRO A 258 -3.72 14.79 -22.06
CA PRO A 258 -2.73 15.04 -23.12
C PRO A 258 -1.88 16.30 -22.93
N ASP A 259 -2.34 17.27 -22.16
CA ASP A 259 -1.67 18.53 -21.85
C ASP A 259 -0.63 18.45 -20.71
N ILE A 260 -0.59 17.34 -19.95
CA ILE A 260 0.38 17.16 -18.86
C ILE A 260 1.75 16.75 -19.45
N PRO A 261 2.84 17.51 -19.17
CA PRO A 261 4.17 17.16 -19.65
C PRO A 261 4.68 15.88 -18.96
N THR A 262 5.32 15.00 -19.74
CA THR A 262 5.84 13.71 -19.26
C THR A 262 7.33 13.50 -19.52
N ASP A 263 8.03 14.54 -19.95
CA ASP A 263 9.46 14.52 -20.26
C ASP A 263 10.34 14.49 -19.00
N GLU A 264 9.81 14.90 -17.85
CA GLU A 264 10.46 14.77 -16.53
C GLU A 264 10.22 13.39 -15.87
N LEU A 265 9.37 12.55 -16.47
CA LEU A 265 9.07 11.22 -15.97
C LEU A 265 10.06 10.19 -16.52
N THR A 266 10.33 9.12 -15.77
CA THR A 266 11.05 7.94 -16.26
C THR A 266 10.20 7.12 -17.23
N LEU A 267 10.77 6.10 -17.87
CA LEU A 267 10.02 5.18 -18.73
C LEU A 267 8.87 4.51 -17.96
N TRP A 268 9.17 3.96 -16.78
CA TRP A 268 8.18 3.30 -15.93
C TRP A 268 7.08 4.29 -15.52
N GLU A 269 7.45 5.49 -15.05
CA GLU A 269 6.45 6.49 -14.64
C GLU A 269 5.55 6.89 -15.82
N ARG A 270 6.09 7.07 -17.04
CA ARG A 270 5.29 7.36 -18.24
C ARG A 270 4.31 6.25 -18.58
N ASN A 271 4.75 5.00 -18.48
CA ASN A 271 3.93 3.84 -18.81
C ASN A 271 2.88 3.53 -17.74
N ASN A 272 3.04 4.07 -16.53
CA ASN A 272 2.14 3.88 -15.39
C ASN A 272 1.45 5.17 -14.96
N PHE A 273 1.47 6.23 -15.78
CA PHE A 273 0.69 7.43 -15.55
C PHE A 273 -0.73 7.26 -16.10
N GLY A 274 -1.65 6.85 -15.23
CA GLY A 274 -3.03 6.54 -15.54
C GLY A 274 -3.86 7.77 -15.91
N ALA A 275 -4.80 7.59 -16.84
CA ALA A 275 -5.74 8.62 -17.24
C ALA A 275 -6.69 9.00 -16.10
N LEU A 276 -7.11 10.27 -16.08
CA LEU A 276 -8.00 10.81 -15.05
C LEU A 276 -9.34 10.04 -14.92
N ASP A 277 -9.86 9.53 -16.03
CA ASP A 277 -11.11 8.76 -16.08
C ASP A 277 -10.94 7.30 -15.64
N TYR A 278 -9.70 6.82 -15.41
CA TYR A 278 -9.42 5.48 -14.86
C TYR A 278 -9.39 5.43 -13.33
N ILE A 279 -9.46 6.57 -12.63
CA ILE A 279 -9.52 6.61 -11.16
C ILE A 279 -10.58 5.66 -10.57
N PRO A 280 -11.82 5.58 -11.11
CA PRO A 280 -12.81 4.63 -10.60
C PRO A 280 -12.41 3.16 -10.72
N ASN A 281 -11.64 2.80 -11.76
CA ASN A 281 -11.16 1.44 -11.98
C ASN A 281 -10.03 1.09 -11.01
N LEU A 282 -9.11 2.03 -10.77
CA LEU A 282 -8.07 1.91 -9.75
C LEU A 282 -8.67 1.74 -8.35
N ILE A 283 -9.66 2.56 -7.98
CA ILE A 283 -10.31 2.44 -6.66
C ILE A 283 -11.09 1.14 -6.53
N ALA A 284 -11.70 0.66 -7.63
CA ALA A 284 -12.35 -0.64 -7.64
C ALA A 284 -11.36 -1.79 -7.39
N HIS A 285 -10.17 -1.75 -8.01
CA HIS A 285 -9.08 -2.68 -7.73
C HIS A 285 -8.69 -2.66 -6.23
N GLU A 286 -8.43 -1.48 -5.67
CA GLU A 286 -8.06 -1.34 -4.24
C GLU A 286 -9.18 -1.78 -3.28
N LEU A 287 -10.45 -1.60 -3.65
CA LEU A 287 -11.58 -2.09 -2.88
C LEU A 287 -11.57 -3.61 -2.75
N ILE A 288 -11.15 -4.32 -3.80
CA ILE A 288 -11.04 -5.77 -3.75
C ILE A 288 -9.94 -6.17 -2.78
N HIS A 289 -8.76 -5.54 -2.82
CA HIS A 289 -7.71 -5.77 -1.83
C HIS A 289 -8.18 -5.58 -0.40
N PHE A 290 -8.97 -4.54 -0.13
CA PHE A 290 -9.54 -4.31 1.20
C PHE A 290 -10.45 -5.47 1.69
N ASN A 291 -11.01 -6.24 0.77
CA ASN A 291 -11.92 -7.35 1.05
C ASN A 291 -11.26 -8.75 0.90
N GLN A 292 -9.95 -8.83 0.67
CA GLN A 292 -9.19 -10.09 0.55
C GLN A 292 -8.74 -10.66 1.92
N ASN A 293 -9.57 -10.52 2.96
CA ASN A 293 -9.23 -10.98 4.31
C ASN A 293 -9.50 -12.48 4.56
N GLY A 294 -10.19 -13.15 3.62
CA GLY A 294 -10.55 -14.57 3.73
C GLY A 294 -9.52 -15.53 3.11
N MET A 295 -8.47 -15.04 2.47
CA MET A 295 -7.51 -15.87 1.72
C MET A 295 -6.48 -16.54 2.65
N ALA A 296 -6.02 -17.74 2.29
CA ALA A 296 -4.95 -18.43 3.02
C ALA A 296 -3.60 -17.75 2.81
N ALA A 297 -2.79 -17.71 3.87
CA ALA A 297 -1.42 -17.22 3.78
C ALA A 297 -0.55 -18.23 3.00
N ASP A 298 0.12 -17.75 1.96
CA ASP A 298 0.99 -18.56 1.11
C ASP A 298 2.05 -17.65 0.46
N LYS A 299 3.28 -18.15 0.31
CA LYS A 299 4.44 -17.36 -0.17
C LYS A 299 4.81 -17.64 -1.63
N THR A 300 4.07 -18.49 -2.31
CA THR A 300 4.32 -18.86 -3.71
C THR A 300 3.95 -17.72 -4.65
N LEU A 301 4.55 -17.74 -5.84
CA LEU A 301 4.17 -16.84 -6.92
C LEU A 301 2.69 -17.01 -7.30
N LEU A 302 2.15 -18.24 -7.31
CA LEU A 302 0.75 -18.52 -7.61
C LEU A 302 -0.20 -17.74 -6.68
N SER A 303 0.06 -17.77 -5.38
CA SER A 303 -0.70 -16.98 -4.40
C SER A 303 -0.61 -15.48 -4.71
N ALA A 304 0.60 -14.96 -4.93
CA ALA A 304 0.83 -13.55 -5.19
C ALA A 304 0.13 -13.04 -6.47
N VAL A 305 0.23 -13.77 -7.58
CA VAL A 305 -0.45 -13.36 -8.82
C VAL A 305 -1.97 -13.44 -8.65
N MET A 306 -2.49 -14.45 -7.93
CA MET A 306 -3.92 -14.55 -7.69
C MET A 306 -4.45 -13.39 -6.84
N VAL A 307 -3.69 -12.90 -5.85
CA VAL A 307 -4.07 -11.72 -5.06
C VAL A 307 -4.23 -10.49 -5.95
N GLU A 308 -3.22 -10.16 -6.74
CA GLU A 308 -3.21 -8.96 -7.60
C GLU A 308 -4.19 -9.07 -8.78
N GLY A 309 -4.18 -10.21 -9.46
CA GLY A 309 -5.05 -10.44 -10.60
C GLY A 309 -6.53 -10.61 -10.24
N MET A 310 -6.84 -11.05 -9.03
CA MET A 310 -8.22 -11.02 -8.51
C MET A 310 -8.71 -9.59 -8.31
N ALA A 311 -7.85 -8.70 -7.79
CA ALA A 311 -8.17 -7.29 -7.65
C ALA A 311 -8.43 -6.65 -9.02
N ASP A 312 -7.64 -6.98 -10.04
CA ASP A 312 -7.90 -6.53 -11.42
C ASP A 312 -9.20 -7.09 -11.99
N PHE A 313 -9.44 -8.40 -11.87
CA PHE A 313 -10.61 -9.03 -12.47
C PHE A 313 -11.91 -8.59 -11.80
N LEU A 314 -11.99 -8.67 -10.48
CA LEU A 314 -13.19 -8.24 -9.76
C LEU A 314 -13.34 -6.72 -9.80
N GLY A 315 -12.24 -5.97 -9.82
CA GLY A 315 -12.22 -4.53 -10.03
C GLY A 315 -12.84 -4.16 -11.38
N GLU A 316 -12.44 -4.83 -12.47
CA GLU A 316 -13.06 -4.68 -13.79
C GLU A 316 -14.54 -5.06 -13.75
N LEU A 317 -14.89 -6.19 -13.11
CA LEU A 317 -16.26 -6.66 -13.03
C LEU A 317 -17.19 -5.60 -12.41
N ILE A 318 -16.73 -4.86 -11.40
CA ILE A 318 -17.54 -3.85 -10.71
C ILE A 318 -17.47 -2.45 -11.34
N SER A 319 -16.37 -2.12 -12.03
CA SER A 319 -16.14 -0.76 -12.56
C SER A 319 -16.20 -0.65 -14.09
N GLY A 320 -16.24 -1.78 -14.80
CA GLY A 320 -16.40 -1.89 -16.25
C GLY A 320 -15.11 -1.80 -17.07
N ARG A 321 -13.94 -1.52 -16.48
CA ARG A 321 -12.63 -1.56 -17.15
C ARG A 321 -11.54 -2.04 -16.21
N THR A 322 -10.51 -2.67 -16.76
CA THR A 322 -9.31 -3.09 -16.02
C THR A 322 -8.47 -1.88 -15.61
N ALA A 323 -7.84 -1.94 -14.43
CA ALA A 323 -6.89 -0.94 -13.96
C ALA A 323 -5.53 -1.04 -14.69
N ASN A 324 -5.23 -2.19 -15.31
CA ASN A 324 -3.95 -2.51 -15.92
C ASN A 324 -4.04 -2.79 -17.43
N GLU A 325 -4.79 -1.95 -18.16
CA GLU A 325 -5.04 -2.13 -19.61
C GLU A 325 -3.75 -2.33 -20.43
N ARG A 326 -2.66 -1.66 -20.04
CA ARG A 326 -1.35 -1.80 -20.70
C ARG A 326 -0.88 -3.26 -20.79
N LEU A 327 -1.13 -4.05 -19.74
CA LEU A 327 -0.70 -5.45 -19.67
C LEU A 327 -1.54 -6.32 -20.60
N HIS A 328 -2.85 -6.05 -20.69
CA HIS A 328 -3.73 -6.75 -21.61
C HIS A 328 -3.36 -6.49 -23.07
N VAL A 329 -3.04 -5.24 -23.41
CA VAL A 329 -2.59 -4.88 -24.77
C VAL A 329 -1.27 -5.55 -25.09
N TRP A 330 -0.31 -5.53 -24.17
CA TRP A 330 1.02 -6.12 -24.38
C TRP A 330 0.98 -7.65 -24.47
N ALA A 331 0.17 -8.31 -23.65
CA ALA A 331 0.08 -9.77 -23.59
C ALA A 331 -0.56 -10.40 -24.83
N LYS A 332 -1.30 -9.62 -25.64
CA LYS A 332 -1.95 -10.10 -26.86
C LYS A 332 -0.94 -10.72 -27.82
N GLY A 333 -1.14 -12.00 -28.15
CA GLY A 333 -0.25 -12.80 -29.00
C GLY A 333 1.00 -13.34 -28.30
N ARG A 334 1.16 -13.11 -26.98
CA ARG A 334 2.28 -13.57 -26.15
C ARG A 334 1.83 -14.51 -25.03
N GLU A 335 0.55 -14.87 -24.99
CA GLU A 335 -0.10 -15.54 -23.87
C GLU A 335 0.60 -16.85 -23.50
N LYS A 336 0.92 -17.69 -24.51
CA LYS A 336 1.60 -18.97 -24.29
C LYS A 336 3.01 -18.81 -23.70
N ALA A 337 3.77 -17.82 -24.16
CA ALA A 337 5.12 -17.58 -23.67
C ALA A 337 5.09 -17.09 -22.22
N ILE A 338 4.19 -16.15 -21.91
CA ILE A 338 3.96 -15.66 -20.53
C ILE A 338 3.59 -16.83 -19.62
N TRP A 339 2.67 -17.69 -20.06
CA TRP A 339 2.22 -18.83 -19.26
C TRP A 339 3.33 -19.86 -19.01
N ALA A 340 4.11 -20.19 -20.03
CA ALA A 340 5.23 -21.12 -19.92
C ALA A 340 6.30 -20.63 -18.93
N ASP A 341 6.55 -19.32 -18.87
CA ASP A 341 7.47 -18.74 -17.88
C ASP A 341 6.87 -18.74 -16.48
N PHE A 342 5.59 -18.43 -16.35
CA PHE A 342 4.87 -18.47 -15.08
C PHE A 342 4.89 -19.87 -14.46
N GLU A 343 4.61 -20.92 -15.24
CA GLU A 343 4.52 -22.30 -14.72
C GLU A 343 5.86 -22.82 -14.16
N LYS A 344 7.00 -22.33 -14.66
CA LYS A 344 8.33 -22.64 -14.12
C LYS A 344 8.52 -22.12 -12.70
N GLU A 345 7.87 -21.01 -12.36
CA GLU A 345 8.08 -20.29 -11.10
C GLU A 345 6.88 -20.33 -10.14
N MET A 346 5.68 -20.72 -10.60
CA MET A 346 4.42 -20.55 -9.87
C MET A 346 4.42 -21.14 -8.46
N ASN A 347 5.18 -22.21 -8.23
CA ASN A 347 5.29 -22.89 -6.93
C ASN A 347 6.45 -22.38 -6.05
N LEU A 348 7.23 -21.40 -6.53
CA LEU A 348 8.41 -20.86 -5.86
C LEU A 348 8.09 -19.52 -5.19
N GLN A 349 8.92 -19.11 -4.22
CA GLN A 349 8.85 -17.77 -3.62
C GLN A 349 9.52 -16.72 -4.53
N ARG A 350 8.95 -16.52 -5.73
CA ARG A 350 9.50 -15.68 -6.81
C ARG A 350 8.56 -14.53 -7.22
N ALA A 351 7.69 -14.07 -6.33
CA ALA A 351 6.78 -12.95 -6.61
C ALA A 351 7.50 -11.69 -7.13
N TYR A 352 8.72 -11.42 -6.64
CA TYR A 352 9.55 -10.28 -7.06
C TYR A 352 9.95 -10.29 -8.55
N ASN A 353 9.79 -11.40 -9.27
CA ASN A 353 10.01 -11.48 -10.71
C ASN A 353 8.80 -11.00 -11.53
N TRP A 354 7.62 -10.88 -10.92
CA TRP A 354 6.32 -10.75 -11.59
C TRP A 354 5.45 -9.61 -11.06
N ILE A 355 5.62 -9.21 -9.80
CA ILE A 355 4.82 -8.23 -9.07
C ILE A 355 5.74 -7.19 -8.42
N ALA A 356 5.38 -5.92 -8.51
CA ALA A 356 6.10 -4.76 -7.99
C ALA A 356 7.58 -4.73 -8.42
N ASN A 357 7.84 -5.12 -9.66
CA ASN A 357 9.18 -5.34 -10.23
C ASN A 357 9.58 -4.23 -11.22
N SER A 358 9.23 -2.98 -10.93
CA SER A 358 9.47 -1.81 -11.78
C SER A 358 10.95 -1.62 -12.16
N ASN A 359 11.88 -2.03 -11.29
CA ASN A 359 13.32 -2.00 -11.54
C ASN A 359 13.79 -3.00 -12.63
N GLN A 360 12.91 -3.89 -13.08
CA GLN A 360 13.16 -4.85 -14.16
C GLN A 360 12.42 -4.50 -15.46
N GLU A 361 11.70 -3.37 -15.53
CA GLU A 361 10.90 -3.02 -16.71
C GLU A 361 11.78 -2.79 -17.94
N THR A 362 11.46 -3.51 -19.02
CA THR A 362 12.00 -3.30 -20.37
C THR A 362 10.86 -3.31 -21.39
N ALA A 363 11.15 -2.97 -22.65
CA ALA A 363 10.14 -3.01 -23.71
C ALA A 363 9.57 -4.43 -23.94
N ASP A 364 10.40 -5.45 -23.71
CA ASP A 364 10.06 -6.87 -23.89
C ASP A 364 9.65 -7.57 -22.59
N LYS A 365 9.72 -6.88 -21.45
CA LYS A 365 9.30 -7.38 -20.15
C LYS A 365 8.69 -6.23 -19.33
N PRO A 366 7.40 -5.91 -19.52
CA PRO A 366 6.75 -4.92 -18.68
C PRO A 366 6.75 -5.39 -17.23
N ALA A 367 6.86 -4.44 -16.30
CA ALA A 367 6.62 -4.74 -14.89
C ALA A 367 5.17 -5.17 -14.68
N ASP A 368 4.94 -5.94 -13.61
CA ASP A 368 3.63 -6.31 -13.10
C ASP A 368 2.85 -7.32 -13.97
N LEU A 369 3.52 -8.08 -14.86
CA LEU A 369 2.88 -9.13 -15.66
C LEU A 369 2.12 -10.17 -14.84
N GLY A 370 2.47 -10.37 -13.57
CA GLY A 370 1.73 -11.25 -12.67
C GLY A 370 0.26 -10.85 -12.47
N TYR A 371 -0.08 -9.56 -12.58
CA TYR A 371 -1.46 -9.07 -12.53
C TYR A 371 -2.30 -9.69 -13.64
N TRP A 372 -1.77 -9.68 -14.88
CA TRP A 372 -2.45 -10.29 -16.03
C TRP A 372 -2.60 -11.81 -15.87
N VAL A 373 -1.57 -12.50 -15.38
CA VAL A 373 -1.65 -13.96 -15.13
C VAL A 373 -2.75 -14.29 -14.12
N GLY A 374 -2.74 -13.62 -12.97
CA GLY A 374 -3.76 -13.82 -11.95
C GLY A 374 -5.17 -13.46 -12.41
N TYR A 375 -5.29 -12.41 -13.23
CA TYR A 375 -6.55 -12.00 -13.85
C TYR A 375 -7.11 -13.16 -14.69
N GLN A 376 -6.28 -13.76 -15.54
CA GLN A 376 -6.71 -14.88 -16.37
C GLN A 376 -7.14 -16.09 -15.53
N ILE A 377 -6.42 -16.41 -14.45
CA ILE A 377 -6.77 -17.50 -13.51
C ILE A 377 -8.13 -17.23 -12.87
N CYS A 378 -8.33 -16.03 -12.30
CA CYS A 378 -9.60 -15.68 -11.66
C CYS A 378 -10.74 -15.67 -12.66
N LYS A 379 -10.55 -15.06 -13.83
CA LYS A 379 -11.53 -15.05 -14.91
C LYS A 379 -11.87 -16.46 -15.38
N GLY A 380 -10.89 -17.34 -15.55
CA GLY A 380 -11.11 -18.74 -15.93
C GLY A 380 -11.99 -19.49 -14.91
N TYR A 381 -11.70 -19.33 -13.61
CA TYR A 381 -12.54 -19.89 -12.55
C TYR A 381 -13.96 -19.33 -12.57
N TYR A 382 -14.08 -18.00 -12.72
CA TYR A 382 -15.38 -17.36 -12.83
C TYR A 382 -16.17 -17.87 -14.02
N ASP A 383 -15.57 -17.92 -15.21
CA ASP A 383 -16.21 -18.35 -16.45
C ASP A 383 -16.68 -19.80 -16.37
N ASN A 384 -15.88 -20.69 -15.79
CA ASN A 384 -16.21 -22.12 -15.62
C ASN A 384 -17.24 -22.38 -14.51
N SER A 385 -17.47 -21.44 -13.59
CA SER A 385 -18.47 -21.60 -12.53
C SER A 385 -19.89 -21.36 -13.03
N THR A 386 -20.83 -22.22 -12.63
CA THR A 386 -22.26 -22.00 -12.88
C THR A 386 -22.85 -20.94 -11.95
N ASP A 387 -22.38 -20.89 -10.70
CA ASP A 387 -22.77 -19.85 -9.74
C ASP A 387 -21.67 -18.78 -9.66
N LYS A 388 -21.97 -17.62 -10.25
CA LYS A 388 -21.04 -16.49 -10.30
C LYS A 388 -20.85 -15.82 -8.94
N LYS A 389 -21.86 -15.83 -8.07
CA LYS A 389 -21.74 -15.26 -6.72
C LYS A 389 -20.89 -16.17 -5.83
N GLN A 390 -21.09 -17.48 -5.94
CA GLN A 390 -20.22 -18.45 -5.28
C GLN A 390 -18.77 -18.34 -5.79
N ALA A 391 -18.57 -18.13 -7.09
CA ALA A 391 -17.22 -17.95 -7.63
C ALA A 391 -16.48 -16.75 -7.02
N ILE A 392 -17.18 -15.62 -6.85
CA ILE A 392 -16.62 -14.42 -6.20
C ILE A 392 -16.35 -14.68 -4.72
N TYR A 393 -17.26 -15.37 -4.03
CA TYR A 393 -17.04 -15.78 -2.64
C TYR A 393 -15.79 -16.66 -2.52
N ASP A 394 -15.65 -17.66 -3.38
CA ASP A 394 -14.50 -18.58 -3.39
C ASP A 394 -13.19 -17.85 -3.65
N MET A 395 -13.16 -16.89 -4.58
CA MET A 395 -12.00 -16.03 -4.83
C MET A 395 -11.57 -15.29 -3.56
N LEU A 396 -12.49 -14.60 -2.89
CA LEU A 396 -12.18 -13.85 -1.68
C LEU A 396 -11.86 -14.74 -0.46
N ASN A 397 -12.02 -16.06 -0.59
CA ASN A 397 -11.86 -17.05 0.49
C ASN A 397 -10.98 -18.25 0.10
N VAL A 398 -10.09 -18.11 -0.89
CA VAL A 398 -9.25 -19.22 -1.37
C VAL A 398 -8.42 -19.81 -0.24
N LYS A 399 -8.54 -21.12 -0.02
CA LYS A 399 -7.74 -21.89 0.96
C LYS A 399 -6.68 -22.79 0.34
N ASP A 400 -6.86 -23.18 -0.91
CA ASP A 400 -5.92 -23.99 -1.68
C ASP A 400 -5.77 -23.39 -3.08
N TYR A 401 -4.67 -22.65 -3.28
CA TYR A 401 -4.37 -21.98 -4.54
C TYR A 401 -4.14 -22.95 -5.69
N LYS A 402 -3.54 -24.13 -5.45
CA LYS A 402 -3.28 -25.13 -6.50
C LYS A 402 -4.57 -25.76 -6.99
N ALA A 403 -5.47 -26.10 -6.07
CA ALA A 403 -6.79 -26.61 -6.41
C ALA A 403 -7.61 -25.56 -7.17
N PHE A 404 -7.56 -24.28 -6.75
CA PHE A 404 -8.21 -23.19 -7.46
C PHE A 404 -7.66 -23.01 -8.88
N TYR A 405 -6.33 -22.98 -9.03
CA TYR A 405 -5.65 -22.91 -10.33
C TYR A 405 -6.11 -24.04 -11.26
N LYS A 406 -6.15 -25.29 -10.78
CA LYS A 406 -6.64 -26.43 -11.57
C LYS A 406 -8.08 -26.24 -12.04
N LYS A 407 -8.97 -25.81 -11.13
CA LYS A 407 -10.40 -25.57 -11.45
C LYS A 407 -10.62 -24.41 -12.43
N SER A 408 -9.70 -23.44 -12.46
CA SER A 408 -9.77 -22.33 -13.42
C SER A 408 -9.62 -22.76 -14.88
N GLY A 409 -9.03 -23.94 -15.13
CA GLY A 409 -8.79 -24.47 -16.48
C GLY A 409 -7.74 -23.70 -17.30
N THR A 410 -7.10 -22.67 -16.75
CA THR A 410 -6.18 -21.82 -17.51
C THR A 410 -4.88 -22.50 -17.91
N GLY A 411 -4.40 -23.47 -17.12
CA GLY A 411 -3.25 -24.28 -17.48
C GLY A 411 -3.46 -25.07 -18.78
N GLU A 412 -4.68 -25.58 -19.01
CA GLU A 412 -5.02 -26.26 -20.26
C GLU A 412 -5.21 -25.29 -21.43
N LYS A 413 -5.76 -24.10 -21.14
CA LYS A 413 -6.02 -23.06 -22.15
C LYS A 413 -4.76 -22.42 -22.70
N PHE A 414 -3.78 -22.14 -21.83
CA PHE A 414 -2.57 -21.39 -22.19
C PHE A 414 -1.28 -22.21 -22.18
N GLY A 415 -1.26 -23.36 -21.49
CA GLY A 415 -0.08 -24.23 -21.40
C GLY A 415 0.10 -25.22 -22.57
N ARG A 416 -0.82 -25.26 -23.53
CA ARG A 416 -0.71 -26.07 -24.76
C ARG A 416 -0.33 -25.23 -25.97
#